data_AF-I7IVV1-F1
#
_entry.id   AF-I7IVV1-F1
#
_cell.length_a   1.000
_cell.length_b   1.000
_cell.length_c   1.000
_cell.angle_alpha   90.00
_cell.angle_beta   90.00
_cell.angle_gamma   90.00
#
_symmetry.space_group_name_H-M   'P 1'
#
loop_
_entity.id
_entity.type
_entity.pdbx_description
1 polymer ?
#
loop_
_entity_poly.entity_id
_entity_poly.type
_entity_poly.pdbx_seq_one_letter_code
_entity_poly.pdbx_strand_id
1 'polypeptide(L)'
;MEKIKNGVEIHETALKATDPEVLERINHFTFEEVQKDIDLPVKTKMLSILAYLLGMQAIGEYKLMLPVALDNEVTPVEAKEVVYQAVDYLGLGRVFPFFKVTNKILLDRGVKLPLETQATTSLDEQDRLAKSEETQMRLFGPQMKNFAKKVLLING
;
A
#
# COMPACT_ATOMS: atom_id res chain seq x y z
N MET A 1 -18.25 10.83 -5.04
CA MET A 1 -17.78 11.64 -6.19
C MET A 1 -16.85 12.78 -5.79
N GLU A 2 -17.06 13.46 -4.66
CA GLU A 2 -16.18 14.56 -4.22
C GLU A 2 -14.76 14.11 -3.84
N LYS A 3 -14.59 12.87 -3.37
CA LYS A 3 -13.33 12.35 -2.81
C LYS A 3 -12.27 11.90 -3.84
N ILE A 4 -12.62 11.67 -5.12
CA ILE A 4 -11.66 11.28 -6.18
C ILE A 4 -10.98 12.50 -6.83
N LYS A 5 -11.51 13.71 -6.59
CA LYS A 5 -11.07 14.96 -7.25
C LYS A 5 -9.60 15.32 -7.04
N ASN A 6 -9.00 14.95 -5.90
CA ASN A 6 -7.63 15.35 -5.56
C ASN A 6 -6.57 14.74 -6.50
N GLY A 7 -6.81 13.55 -7.09
CA GLY A 7 -5.88 12.95 -8.05
C GLY A 7 -5.88 13.67 -9.40
N VAL A 8 -7.08 14.02 -9.88
CA VAL A 8 -7.30 14.74 -11.15
C VAL A 8 -6.56 16.09 -11.14
N GLU A 9 -6.72 16.86 -10.07
CA GLU A 9 -6.18 18.23 -9.95
C GLU A 9 -4.63 18.26 -9.99
N ILE A 10 -3.99 17.22 -9.46
CA ILE A 10 -2.54 17.11 -9.43
C ILE A 10 -1.97 16.85 -10.83
N HIS A 11 -2.55 15.91 -11.58
CA HIS A 11 -2.11 15.65 -12.97
C HIS A 11 -2.43 16.84 -13.87
N GLU A 12 -3.55 17.54 -13.64
CA GLU A 12 -3.87 18.79 -14.33
C GLU A 12 -2.77 19.83 -14.16
N THR A 13 -2.30 20.05 -12.94
CA THR A 13 -1.23 21.03 -12.67
C THR A 13 0.06 20.69 -13.40
N ALA A 14 0.37 19.39 -13.55
CA ALA A 14 1.61 18.93 -14.17
C ALA A 14 1.59 18.99 -15.70
N LEU A 15 0.46 18.63 -16.35
CA LEU A 15 0.42 18.38 -17.79
C LEU A 15 -0.38 19.41 -18.59
N LYS A 16 -1.23 20.22 -17.97
CA LYS A 16 -2.18 21.10 -18.70
C LYS A 16 -1.50 22.10 -19.65
N ALA A 17 -0.32 22.59 -19.28
CA ALA A 17 0.41 23.57 -20.08
C ALA A 17 1.24 22.93 -21.22
N THR A 18 1.65 21.67 -21.07
CA THR A 18 2.61 21.01 -21.98
C THR A 18 1.93 19.93 -22.84
N ASP A 19 0.99 19.18 -22.27
CA ASP A 19 0.41 17.97 -22.86
C ASP A 19 -1.11 17.87 -22.57
N PRO A 20 -1.93 18.86 -22.94
CA PRO A 20 -3.36 18.91 -22.56
C PRO A 20 -4.19 17.74 -23.12
N GLU A 21 -3.89 17.24 -24.32
CA GLU A 21 -4.59 16.09 -24.91
C GLU A 21 -4.29 14.78 -24.15
N VAL A 22 -3.05 14.63 -23.68
CA VAL A 22 -2.64 13.46 -22.88
C VAL A 22 -3.33 13.50 -21.53
N LEU A 23 -3.38 14.67 -20.90
CA LEU A 23 -4.08 14.89 -19.65
C LEU A 23 -5.57 14.54 -19.74
N GLU A 24 -6.27 14.99 -20.79
CA GLU A 24 -7.69 14.67 -21.00
C GLU A 24 -7.90 13.15 -21.08
N ARG A 25 -7.08 12.46 -21.89
CA ARG A 25 -7.19 11.01 -22.08
C ARG A 25 -6.85 10.23 -20.81
N ILE A 26 -5.80 10.60 -20.08
CA ILE A 26 -5.42 9.96 -18.81
C ILE A 26 -6.54 10.14 -17.79
N ASN A 27 -7.11 11.34 -17.68
CA ASN A 27 -8.17 11.62 -16.72
C ASN A 27 -9.43 10.82 -17.05
N HIS A 28 -9.85 10.81 -18.31
CA HIS A 28 -11.01 10.04 -18.74
C HIS A 28 -10.83 8.54 -18.45
N PHE A 29 -9.69 7.97 -18.87
CA PHE A 29 -9.40 6.56 -18.65
C PHE A 29 -9.36 6.22 -17.15
N THR A 30 -8.58 6.95 -16.37
CA THR A 30 -8.28 6.62 -14.96
C THR A 30 -9.47 6.83 -14.04
N PHE A 31 -10.21 7.93 -14.24
CA PHE A 31 -11.24 8.39 -13.30
C PHE A 31 -12.66 8.11 -13.78
N GLU A 32 -12.87 7.79 -15.06
CA GLU A 32 -14.17 7.39 -15.57
C GLU A 32 -14.21 5.93 -15.99
N GLU A 33 -13.44 5.52 -17.01
CA GLU A 33 -13.52 4.18 -17.58
C GLU A 33 -13.16 3.10 -16.55
N VAL A 34 -11.95 3.18 -15.99
CA VAL A 34 -11.45 2.22 -14.99
C VAL A 34 -12.35 2.20 -13.75
N GLN A 35 -12.94 3.34 -13.37
CA GLN A 35 -13.83 3.37 -12.21
C GLN A 35 -15.17 2.68 -12.46
N LYS A 36 -15.70 2.75 -13.70
CA LYS A 36 -16.93 2.08 -14.11
C LYS A 36 -16.76 0.56 -14.21
N ASP A 37 -15.61 0.10 -14.68
CA ASP A 37 -15.38 -1.33 -14.95
C ASP A 37 -14.96 -2.14 -13.71
N ILE A 38 -14.51 -1.48 -12.64
CA ILE A 38 -14.07 -2.16 -11.42
C ILE A 38 -15.18 -2.14 -10.37
N ASP A 39 -15.75 -3.31 -10.09
CA ASP A 39 -16.66 -3.54 -8.95
C ASP A 39 -15.88 -3.99 -7.70
N LEU A 40 -15.20 -3.04 -7.06
CA LEU A 40 -14.51 -3.24 -5.78
C LEU A 40 -14.91 -2.15 -4.79
N PRO A 41 -14.96 -2.45 -3.47
CA PRO A 41 -15.10 -1.42 -2.45
C PRO A 41 -14.02 -0.34 -2.57
N VAL A 42 -14.37 0.92 -2.33
CA VAL A 42 -13.47 2.09 -2.48
C VAL A 42 -12.17 1.89 -1.72
N LYS A 43 -12.25 1.49 -0.45
CA LYS A 43 -11.08 1.15 0.37
C LYS A 43 -10.18 0.11 -0.29
N THR A 44 -10.75 -0.98 -0.80
CA THR A 44 -10.00 -2.04 -1.48
C THR A 44 -9.29 -1.52 -2.73
N LYS A 45 -9.95 -0.67 -3.53
CA LYS A 45 -9.31 -0.01 -4.68
C LYS A 45 -8.12 0.83 -4.26
N MET A 46 -8.27 1.68 -3.24
CA MET A 46 -7.21 2.57 -2.75
C MET A 46 -6.01 1.78 -2.20
N LEU A 47 -6.25 0.77 -1.37
CA LEU A 47 -5.19 -0.11 -0.86
C LEU A 47 -4.46 -0.84 -2.00
N SER A 48 -5.21 -1.32 -3.00
CA SER A 48 -4.64 -1.97 -4.18
C SER A 48 -3.75 -1.03 -4.99
N ILE A 49 -4.17 0.23 -5.17
CA ILE A 49 -3.35 1.25 -5.84
C ILE A 49 -2.06 1.51 -5.06
N LEU A 50 -2.13 1.70 -3.73
CA LEU A 50 -0.93 1.91 -2.91
C LEU A 50 0.04 0.73 -2.99
N ALA A 51 -0.48 -0.51 -2.91
CA ALA A 51 0.31 -1.72 -3.05
C ALA A 51 0.94 -1.85 -4.44
N TYR A 52 0.20 -1.54 -5.49
CA TYR A 52 0.70 -1.56 -6.87
C TYR A 52 1.84 -0.55 -7.08
N LEU A 53 1.67 0.68 -6.60
CA LEU A 53 2.68 1.75 -6.70
C LEU A 53 3.97 1.41 -5.93
N LEU A 54 3.84 0.73 -4.78
CA LEU A 54 4.98 0.13 -4.07
C LEU A 54 5.68 -0.93 -4.93
N GLY A 55 4.91 -1.89 -5.47
CA GLY A 55 5.41 -2.98 -6.30
C GLY A 55 6.20 -2.52 -7.53
N MET A 56 5.73 -1.46 -8.19
CA MET A 56 6.42 -0.87 -9.35
C MET A 56 7.45 0.21 -8.99
N GLN A 57 7.69 0.48 -7.71
CA GLN A 57 8.62 1.50 -7.21
C GLN A 57 8.30 2.94 -7.67
N ALA A 58 7.01 3.24 -7.92
CA ALA A 58 6.54 4.54 -8.39
C ALA A 58 6.33 5.53 -7.22
N ILE A 59 7.42 5.92 -6.56
CA ILE A 59 7.37 6.81 -5.38
C ILE A 59 6.75 8.19 -5.68
N GLY A 60 6.91 8.69 -6.90
CA GLY A 60 6.31 9.96 -7.34
C GLY A 60 4.79 9.90 -7.25
N GLU A 61 4.18 8.93 -7.93
CA GLU A 61 2.74 8.73 -7.92
C GLU A 61 2.21 8.31 -6.54
N TYR A 62 2.99 7.51 -5.79
CA TYR A 62 2.62 7.13 -4.42
C TYR A 62 2.44 8.35 -3.50
N LYS A 63 3.28 9.38 -3.64
CA LYS A 63 3.14 10.63 -2.87
C LYS A 63 1.82 11.34 -3.15
N LEU A 64 1.32 11.23 -4.38
CA LEU A 64 0.08 11.86 -4.83
C LEU A 64 -1.13 11.04 -4.38
N MET A 65 -1.03 9.71 -4.50
CA MET A 65 -2.13 8.79 -4.21
C MET A 65 -2.31 8.48 -2.73
N LEU A 66 -1.29 8.60 -1.89
CA LEU A 66 -1.46 8.36 -0.44
C LEU A 66 -2.44 9.36 0.21
N PRO A 67 -2.34 10.69 0.01
CA PRO A 67 -3.35 11.63 0.48
C PRO A 67 -4.75 11.30 -0.04
N VAL A 68 -4.88 10.97 -1.33
CA VAL A 68 -6.15 10.57 -1.94
C VAL A 68 -6.72 9.34 -1.23
N ALA A 69 -5.92 8.31 -1.00
CA ALA A 69 -6.34 7.11 -0.27
C ALA A 69 -6.81 7.44 1.15
N LEU A 70 -6.09 8.31 1.87
CA LEU A 70 -6.45 8.76 3.22
C LEU A 70 -7.76 9.56 3.25
N ASP A 71 -8.06 10.31 2.18
CA ASP A 71 -9.35 11.00 2.01
C ASP A 71 -10.48 10.01 1.63
N ASN A 72 -10.13 8.81 1.15
CA ASN A 72 -11.02 7.77 0.63
C ASN A 72 -10.97 6.47 1.46
N GLU A 73 -11.38 6.58 2.73
CA GLU A 73 -11.63 5.46 3.67
C GLU A 73 -10.40 4.70 4.18
N VAL A 74 -9.21 4.89 3.60
CA VAL A 74 -7.99 4.27 4.11
C VAL A 74 -7.52 5.01 5.36
N THR A 75 -7.33 4.29 6.44
CA THR A 75 -6.80 4.83 7.69
C THR A 75 -5.26 4.92 7.65
N PRO A 76 -4.63 5.78 8.50
CA PRO A 76 -3.19 5.78 8.68
C PRO A 76 -2.61 4.41 9.05
N VAL A 77 -3.35 3.63 9.83
CA VAL A 77 -2.97 2.26 10.21
C VAL A 77 -2.91 1.38 8.96
N GLU A 78 -4.00 1.28 8.21
CA GLU A 78 -4.06 0.46 6.99
C GLU A 78 -2.99 0.87 5.96
N ALA A 79 -2.77 2.18 5.77
CA ALA A 79 -1.72 2.67 4.88
C ALA A 79 -0.31 2.24 5.32
N LYS A 80 -0.01 2.29 6.63
CA LYS A 80 1.30 1.83 7.14
C LYS A 80 1.43 0.32 7.07
N GLU A 81 0.37 -0.44 7.29
CA GLU A 81 0.37 -1.89 7.13
C GLU A 81 0.72 -2.31 5.70
N VAL A 82 0.21 -1.62 4.68
CA VAL A 82 0.62 -1.90 3.28
C VAL A 82 2.14 -1.73 3.10
N VAL A 83 2.73 -0.69 3.69
CA VAL A 83 4.19 -0.46 3.62
C VAL A 83 4.97 -1.51 4.44
N TYR A 84 4.47 -1.91 5.61
CA TYR A 84 5.10 -2.95 6.42
C TYR A 84 5.12 -4.29 5.69
N GLN A 85 3.99 -4.73 5.18
CA GLN A 85 3.87 -6.00 4.44
C GLN A 85 4.75 -6.00 3.19
N ALA A 86 4.88 -4.85 2.50
CA ALA A 86 5.71 -4.75 1.32
C ALA A 86 7.19 -5.10 1.57
N VAL A 87 7.70 -4.99 2.81
CA VAL A 87 9.09 -5.36 3.14
C VAL A 87 9.36 -6.84 2.83
N ASP A 88 8.42 -7.71 3.18
CA ASP A 88 8.56 -9.16 3.00
C ASP A 88 8.45 -9.57 1.53
N TYR A 89 7.68 -8.83 0.72
CA TYR A 89 7.47 -9.14 -0.70
C TYR A 89 8.46 -8.45 -1.64
N LEU A 90 8.91 -7.23 -1.33
CA LEU A 90 9.72 -6.40 -2.22
C LEU A 90 11.17 -6.21 -1.73
N GLY A 91 11.43 -6.51 -0.46
CA GLY A 91 12.71 -6.29 0.20
C GLY A 91 12.87 -4.87 0.76
N LEU A 92 13.52 -4.77 1.92
CA LEU A 92 13.68 -3.53 2.68
C LEU A 92 14.25 -2.36 1.87
N GLY A 93 15.26 -2.61 1.03
CA GLY A 93 15.91 -1.56 0.25
C GLY A 93 14.96 -0.81 -0.70
N ARG A 94 14.01 -1.52 -1.31
CA ARG A 94 13.00 -0.92 -2.21
C ARG A 94 11.90 -0.19 -1.45
N VAL A 95 11.55 -0.68 -0.26
CA VAL A 95 10.44 -0.16 0.54
C VAL A 95 10.86 1.02 1.41
N PHE A 96 12.13 1.09 1.82
CA PHE A 96 12.60 2.11 2.77
C PHE A 96 12.28 3.57 2.39
N PRO A 97 12.38 3.99 1.11
CA PRO A 97 11.97 5.33 0.70
C PRO A 97 10.49 5.63 0.95
N PHE A 98 9.62 4.62 0.85
CA PHE A 98 8.18 4.78 1.07
C PHE A 98 7.84 5.02 2.54
N PHE A 99 8.56 4.41 3.49
CA PHE A 99 8.39 4.75 4.92
C PHE A 99 8.56 6.25 5.20
N LYS A 100 9.59 6.86 4.61
CA LYS A 100 9.88 8.29 4.78
C LYS A 100 8.74 9.15 4.23
N VAL A 101 8.27 8.81 3.03
CA VAL A 101 7.16 9.50 2.37
C VAL A 101 5.86 9.36 3.16
N THR A 102 5.49 8.13 3.53
CA THR A 102 4.27 7.86 4.30
C THR A 102 4.28 8.61 5.63
N ASN A 103 5.37 8.53 6.39
CA ASN A 103 5.47 9.23 7.67
C ASN A 103 5.39 10.76 7.50
N LYS A 104 6.06 11.32 6.49
CA LYS A 104 5.98 12.76 6.21
C LYS A 104 4.54 13.19 5.93
N ILE A 105 3.84 12.49 5.03
CA ILE A 105 2.45 12.82 4.66
C ILE A 105 1.52 12.69 5.87
N LEU A 106 1.68 11.67 6.70
CA LEU A 106 0.90 11.52 7.93
C LEU A 106 1.15 12.67 8.91
N LEU A 107 2.40 13.05 9.14
CA LEU A 107 2.77 14.17 10.02
C LEU A 107 2.24 15.50 9.49
N ASP A 108 2.39 15.77 8.18
CA ASP A 108 1.88 16.98 7.53
C ASP A 108 0.36 17.09 7.65
N ARG A 109 -0.35 15.95 7.79
CA ARG A 109 -1.80 15.86 8.04
C ARG A 109 -2.18 15.86 9.52
N GLY A 110 -1.23 16.13 10.43
CA GLY A 110 -1.46 16.22 11.86
C GLY A 110 -1.63 14.86 12.57
N VAL A 111 -1.35 13.75 11.89
CA VAL A 111 -1.36 12.42 12.51
C VAL A 111 -0.15 12.28 13.43
N LYS A 112 -0.41 12.00 14.72
CA LYS A 112 0.66 11.75 15.69
C LYS A 112 1.33 10.40 15.39
N LEU A 113 2.66 10.39 15.39
CA LEU A 113 3.46 9.18 15.26
C LEU A 113 4.34 9.00 16.53
N PRO A 114 4.59 7.75 16.98
CA PRO A 114 4.12 6.49 16.40
C PRO A 114 2.60 6.30 16.56
N LEU A 115 2.00 5.52 15.64
CA LEU A 115 0.61 5.07 15.81
C LEU A 115 0.55 4.10 17.00
N GLU A 116 -0.63 3.98 17.61
CA GLU A 116 -0.88 2.97 18.65
C GLU A 116 -0.59 1.57 18.11
N THR A 117 0.03 0.73 18.94
CA THR A 117 0.39 -0.64 18.54
C THR A 117 -0.85 -1.43 18.15
N GLN A 118 -0.80 -2.07 16.99
CA GLN A 118 -1.83 -3.01 16.52
C GLN A 118 -1.33 -4.46 16.59
N ALA A 119 -0.19 -4.69 17.24
CA ALA A 119 0.42 -6.01 17.33
C ALA A 119 -0.41 -6.94 18.22
N THR A 120 -0.78 -8.10 17.67
CA THR A 120 -1.47 -9.20 18.38
C THR A 120 -0.53 -10.35 18.74
N THR A 121 0.73 -10.27 18.32
CA THR A 121 1.77 -11.29 18.54
C THR A 121 2.81 -10.78 19.52
N SER A 122 3.35 -11.69 20.33
CA SER A 122 4.47 -11.39 21.22
C SER A 122 5.81 -11.49 20.46
N LEU A 123 6.87 -10.89 21.00
CA LEU A 123 8.23 -11.04 20.46
C LEU A 123 8.85 -12.41 20.77
N ASP A 124 8.14 -13.29 21.49
CA ASP A 124 8.56 -14.66 21.72
C ASP A 124 8.65 -15.42 20.39
N GLU A 125 9.83 -15.98 20.10
CA GLU A 125 10.13 -16.56 18.80
C GLU A 125 9.25 -17.79 18.51
N GLN A 126 9.02 -18.63 19.52
CA GLN A 126 8.19 -19.82 19.41
C GLN A 126 6.72 -19.46 19.16
N ASP A 127 6.16 -18.51 19.91
CA ASP A 127 4.80 -18.00 19.71
C ASP A 127 4.64 -17.37 18.32
N ARG A 128 5.61 -16.55 17.90
CA ARG A 128 5.62 -15.90 16.58
C ARG A 128 5.66 -16.92 15.44
N LEU A 129 6.54 -17.93 15.52
CA LEU A 129 6.67 -18.97 14.48
C LEU A 129 5.41 -19.83 14.38
N ALA A 130 4.85 -20.26 15.52
CA ALA A 130 3.64 -21.07 15.54
C ALA A 130 2.43 -20.32 14.93
N LYS A 131 2.19 -19.07 15.35
CA LYS A 131 1.11 -18.22 14.83
C LYS A 131 1.30 -17.85 13.35
N SER A 132 2.54 -17.66 12.92
CA SER A 132 2.86 -17.41 11.51
C SER A 132 2.56 -18.64 10.64
N GLU A 133 2.95 -19.84 11.07
CA GLU A 133 2.64 -21.10 10.36
C GLU A 133 1.13 -21.31 10.26
N GLU A 134 0.38 -21.13 11.35
CA GLU A 134 -1.08 -21.23 11.35
C GLU A 134 -1.72 -20.27 10.35
N THR A 135 -1.28 -19.00 10.36
CA THR A 135 -1.78 -17.97 9.45
C THR A 135 -1.46 -18.30 8.00
N GLN A 136 -0.22 -18.70 7.71
CA GLN A 136 0.19 -19.09 6.36
C GLN A 136 -0.57 -20.32 5.85
N MET A 137 -0.80 -21.32 6.71
CA MET A 137 -1.60 -22.49 6.35
C MET A 137 -3.06 -22.14 6.07
N ARG A 138 -3.64 -21.24 6.87
CA ARG A 138 -5.01 -20.73 6.65
C ARG A 138 -5.14 -19.96 5.34
N LEU A 139 -4.16 -19.13 5.01
CA LEU A 139 -4.22 -18.24 3.84
C LEU A 139 -3.79 -18.92 2.54
N PHE A 140 -2.74 -19.74 2.58
CA PHE A 140 -2.12 -20.29 1.38
C PHE A 140 -2.29 -21.81 1.26
N GLY A 141 -2.69 -22.50 2.33
CA GLY A 141 -3.00 -23.93 2.33
C GLY A 141 -1.98 -24.82 3.06
N PRO A 142 -2.26 -26.14 3.18
CA PRO A 142 -1.46 -27.07 3.98
C PRO A 142 0.01 -27.20 3.60
N GLN A 143 0.39 -26.83 2.37
CA GLN A 143 1.76 -26.86 1.89
C GLN A 143 2.71 -25.93 2.65
N MET A 144 2.16 -24.94 3.37
CA MET A 144 2.94 -24.02 4.22
C MET A 144 3.41 -24.65 5.54
N LYS A 145 2.97 -25.87 5.88
CA LYS A 145 3.41 -26.55 7.09
C LYS A 145 4.94 -26.75 7.11
N ASN A 146 5.59 -26.39 8.22
CA ASN A 146 7.03 -26.37 8.41
C ASN A 146 7.82 -25.50 7.41
N PHE A 147 7.20 -24.50 6.77
CA PHE A 147 7.86 -23.67 5.77
C PHE A 147 9.11 -22.97 6.30
N ALA A 148 9.03 -22.36 7.50
CA ALA A 148 10.17 -21.70 8.14
C ALA A 148 11.35 -22.65 8.42
N LYS A 149 11.07 -23.93 8.74
CA LYS A 149 12.11 -24.96 8.95
C LYS A 149 12.76 -25.41 7.64
N LYS A 150 12.01 -25.42 6.53
CA LYS A 150 12.55 -25.76 5.20
C LYS A 150 13.56 -24.72 4.71
N VAL A 151 13.30 -23.44 4.95
CA VAL A 151 14.19 -22.34 4.53
C VAL A 151 15.53 -22.35 5.29
N LEU A 152 15.53 -22.78 6.56
CA LEU A 152 16.76 -22.93 7.35
C LEU A 152 17.65 -24.11 6.91
N LEU A 153 17.10 -25.09 6.19
CA LEU A 153 17.85 -26.27 5.71
C LEU A 153 18.51 -26.05 4.35
N ILE A 154 18.32 -24.89 3.71
CA ILE A 154 18.95 -24.58 2.40
C ILE A 154 20.36 -23.96 2.58
N ASN A 155 20.79 -23.73 3.82
CA ASN A 155 22.13 -23.27 4.18
C ASN A 155 22.86 -24.24 5.13
N GLY A 156 22.55 -25.54 5.06
CA GLY A 156 23.22 -26.61 5.81
C GLY A 156 23.88 -27.62 4.89
#